data_AF-A0A4W5Q0L9-F1
#
_entry.id   AF-A0A4W5Q0L9-F1
#
_cell.length_a   1.000
_cell.length_b   1.000
_cell.length_c   1.000
_cell.angle_alpha   90.00
_cell.angle_beta   90.00
_cell.angle_gamma   90.00
#
_symmetry.space_group_name_H-M   'P 1'
#
loop_
_entity.id
_entity.type
_entity.pdbx_description
1 polymer ?
#
loop_
_entity_poly.entity_id
_entity_poly.type
_entity_poly.pdbx_seq_one_letter_code
_entity_poly.pdbx_strand_id
1 'polypeptide(L)'
;MYKPSGMPPYPTQSFHYGLRPVGPTPPPMPHAGVEGAHGHGPPWAAAPVYGLITDLPLPVPTADSQAGLNGHMYKMPEIPETFPELSEMSVSQLKDMSEQEDVLLELFVCLPQLKQVTTDKEELVNSIVDMAKKNLQLEPQLEGRRQEMLFKYEQLTQNKSAFETKMQRQHDISESCSLSALQARLKVAAHQAEEESEETAESFLEGKTDIDDFLANFMEKRTLCHSRRAKEEKLQQSINTHGQFPSSH
;
A
#
# COMPACT_ATOMS: atom_id res chain seq x y z
N MET A 1 23.08 44.30 -37.73
CA MET A 1 22.41 42.99 -37.83
C MET A 1 22.73 42.21 -36.55
N TYR A 2 21.79 42.11 -35.62
CA TYR A 2 21.92 41.28 -34.41
C TYR A 2 20.70 40.36 -34.35
N LYS A 3 20.93 39.04 -34.36
CA LYS A 3 19.92 38.02 -34.09
C LYS A 3 19.87 37.80 -32.57
N PRO A 4 18.70 37.83 -31.90
CA PRO A 4 18.59 37.28 -30.57
C PRO A 4 18.35 35.78 -30.65
N SER A 5 19.11 35.03 -29.86
CA SER A 5 19.02 33.58 -29.70
C SER A 5 17.72 33.23 -28.98
N GLY A 6 16.73 32.72 -29.70
CA GLY A 6 15.49 32.20 -29.13
C GLY A 6 15.71 30.80 -28.57
N MET A 7 15.53 30.64 -27.25
CA MET A 7 15.26 29.33 -26.65
C MET A 7 13.93 28.80 -27.22
N PRO A 8 13.83 27.51 -27.59
CA PRO A 8 12.54 26.94 -27.98
C PRO A 8 11.59 26.90 -26.77
N PRO A 9 10.29 27.12 -26.95
CA PRO A 9 9.32 26.97 -25.87
C PRO A 9 9.23 25.50 -25.44
N TYR A 10 9.13 25.26 -24.13
CA TYR A 10 8.91 23.92 -23.59
C TYR A 10 7.62 23.32 -24.18
N PRO A 11 7.61 22.03 -24.56
CA PRO A 11 6.39 21.37 -25.02
C PRO A 11 5.39 21.30 -23.87
N THR A 12 4.20 21.86 -24.06
CA THR A 12 3.02 21.61 -23.23
C THR A 12 2.69 20.12 -23.28
N GLN A 13 3.10 19.37 -22.26
CA GLN A 13 2.53 18.04 -22.01
C GLN A 13 1.09 18.24 -21.54
N SER A 14 0.16 18.12 -22.48
CA SER A 14 -1.27 18.03 -22.25
C SER A 14 -1.59 16.68 -21.57
N PHE A 15 -1.37 16.60 -20.26
CA PHE A 15 -2.05 15.59 -19.45
C PHE A 15 -3.51 16.02 -19.31
N HIS A 16 -4.34 15.58 -20.26
CA HIS A 16 -5.78 15.62 -20.11
C HIS A 16 -6.17 14.65 -18.98
N TYR A 17 -6.20 15.14 -17.75
CA TYR A 17 -6.99 14.51 -16.70
C TYR A 17 -8.44 14.84 -17.00
N GLY A 18 -9.07 14.02 -17.84
CA GLY A 18 -10.51 14.07 -18.03
C GLY A 18 -11.21 13.90 -16.68
N LEU A 19 -12.12 14.83 -16.37
CA LEU A 19 -13.13 14.66 -15.34
C LEU A 19 -13.88 13.36 -15.65
N ARG A 20 -13.58 12.27 -14.92
CA ARG A 20 -14.44 11.09 -14.98
C ARG A 20 -15.75 11.40 -14.24
N PRO A 21 -16.91 10.98 -14.75
CA PRO A 21 -18.14 11.01 -13.99
C PRO A 21 -17.97 10.20 -12.70
N VAL A 22 -18.42 10.79 -11.59
CA VAL A 22 -18.50 10.16 -10.28
C VAL A 22 -19.32 8.88 -10.38
N GLY A 23 -18.65 7.72 -10.45
CA GLY A 23 -19.21 6.44 -10.04
C GLY A 23 -19.16 6.30 -8.53
N PRO A 24 -19.91 5.36 -7.93
CA PRO A 24 -20.06 5.28 -6.48
C PRO A 24 -18.70 5.09 -5.79
N THR A 25 -18.43 5.99 -4.85
CA THR A 25 -17.24 6.02 -4.00
C THR A 25 -17.08 4.71 -3.21
N PRO A 26 -15.90 4.06 -3.21
CA PRO A 26 -15.58 3.09 -2.17
C PRO A 26 -15.48 3.81 -0.81
N PRO A 27 -15.84 3.16 0.31
CA PRO A 27 -15.90 3.82 1.61
C PRO A 27 -14.51 4.24 2.12
N PRO A 28 -14.43 5.20 3.05
CA PRO A 28 -13.17 5.76 3.53
C PRO A 28 -12.41 4.75 4.41
N MET A 29 -11.08 4.65 4.21
CA MET A 29 -10.18 3.95 5.14
C MET A 29 -9.97 4.84 6.39
N PRO A 30 -10.15 4.33 7.62
CA PRO A 30 -10.08 5.16 8.81
C PRO A 30 -8.62 5.43 9.22
N HIS A 31 -8.38 6.70 9.56
CA HIS A 31 -7.22 7.18 10.30
C HIS A 31 -7.06 6.42 11.63
N ALA A 32 -5.82 6.10 12.00
CA ALA A 32 -5.51 5.69 13.36
C ALA A 32 -5.57 6.92 14.29
N GLY A 33 -6.54 6.93 15.21
CA GLY A 33 -6.67 7.96 16.23
C GLY A 33 -7.87 7.75 17.15
N VAL A 34 -7.62 7.07 18.29
CA VAL A 34 -8.25 7.22 19.61
C VAL A 34 -9.77 6.94 19.77
N GLU A 35 -10.03 5.87 20.54
CA GLU A 35 -11.14 5.56 21.48
C GLU A 35 -12.59 5.94 21.16
N GLY A 36 -13.49 4.92 21.21
CA GLY A 36 -14.92 5.14 21.38
C GLY A 36 -15.84 3.99 20.96
N ALA A 37 -16.11 3.07 21.90
CA ALA A 37 -17.37 2.33 22.12
C ALA A 37 -18.23 1.78 20.94
N HIS A 38 -18.33 0.43 20.92
CA HIS A 38 -19.47 -0.44 20.56
C HIS A 38 -19.83 -0.63 19.06
N GLY A 39 -19.64 -1.86 18.57
CA GLY A 39 -20.24 -2.35 17.31
C GLY A 39 -19.59 -3.64 16.81
N HIS A 40 -20.32 -4.75 16.84
CA HIS A 40 -19.88 -6.10 16.50
C HIS A 40 -19.45 -6.27 15.03
N GLY A 41 -18.25 -6.81 14.81
CA GLY A 41 -17.75 -7.34 13.54
C GLY A 41 -16.43 -8.09 13.77
N PRO A 42 -16.15 -9.21 13.09
CA PRO A 42 -14.98 -10.03 13.39
C PRO A 42 -13.70 -9.26 13.02
N PRO A 43 -12.68 -9.24 13.90
CA PRO A 43 -11.42 -8.59 13.58
C PRO A 43 -10.75 -9.36 12.45
N TRP A 44 -10.46 -8.71 11.33
CA TRP A 44 -9.50 -9.27 10.40
C TRP A 44 -8.19 -9.44 11.15
N ALA A 45 -7.80 -10.70 11.35
CA ALA A 45 -6.57 -11.06 12.01
C ALA A 45 -5.42 -10.34 11.30
N ALA A 46 -4.64 -9.57 12.06
CA ALA A 46 -3.31 -9.16 11.63
C ALA A 46 -2.59 -10.41 11.11
N ALA A 47 -1.90 -10.29 9.98
CA ALA A 47 -1.12 -11.40 9.42
C ALA A 47 -0.29 -12.03 10.55
N PRO A 48 -0.39 -13.35 10.78
CA PRO A 48 0.25 -13.96 11.92
C PRO A 48 1.75 -13.70 11.82
N VAL A 49 2.33 -13.23 12.93
CA VAL A 49 3.78 -13.29 13.13
C VAL A 49 4.11 -14.78 13.08
N TYR A 50 4.67 -15.26 11.97
CA TYR A 50 5.21 -16.61 11.88
C TYR A 50 6.52 -16.65 12.68
N GLY A 51 6.39 -16.55 14.00
CA GLY A 51 7.40 -16.98 14.94
C GLY A 51 7.07 -18.42 15.29
N LEU A 52 7.96 -19.34 14.91
CA LEU A 52 7.96 -20.77 15.27
C LEU A 52 6.63 -21.52 15.04
N ILE A 53 6.61 -22.35 14.00
CA ILE A 53 5.62 -23.43 13.87
C ILE A 53 5.97 -24.50 14.90
N THR A 54 5.65 -24.29 16.18
CA THR A 54 5.87 -25.27 17.27
C THR A 54 4.73 -26.26 17.44
N ASP A 55 3.55 -25.97 16.88
CA ASP A 55 2.34 -26.80 17.02
C ASP A 55 1.85 -27.34 15.67
N LEU A 56 2.74 -27.99 14.91
CA LEU A 56 2.26 -28.87 13.85
C LEU A 56 1.91 -30.22 14.50
N PRO A 57 0.63 -30.65 14.52
CA PRO A 57 0.29 -31.97 15.04
C PRO A 57 1.06 -33.02 14.22
N LEU A 58 1.97 -33.74 14.87
CA LEU A 58 2.63 -34.89 14.26
C LEU A 58 1.54 -35.90 13.90
N PRO A 59 1.39 -36.31 12.62
CA PRO A 59 0.44 -37.35 12.28
C PRO A 59 0.96 -38.65 12.87
N VAL A 60 0.27 -39.17 13.88
CA VAL A 60 0.39 -40.58 14.24
C VAL A 60 -0.43 -41.35 13.20
N PRO A 61 0.13 -42.34 12.50
CA PRO A 61 -0.64 -43.15 11.57
C PRO A 61 -1.70 -43.97 12.31
N THR A 62 -2.93 -43.46 12.41
CA THR A 62 -4.11 -44.26 12.70
C THR A 62 -4.53 -44.96 11.40
N ALA A 63 -4.92 -46.24 11.52
CA ALA A 63 -5.19 -47.16 10.39
C ALA A 63 -6.14 -46.61 9.30
N ASP A 64 -6.98 -45.62 9.64
CA ASP A 64 -7.99 -45.04 8.74
C ASP A 64 -7.57 -43.70 8.09
N SER A 65 -6.38 -43.17 8.39
CA SER A 65 -5.88 -41.91 7.80
C SER A 65 -4.75 -42.18 6.80
N GLN A 66 -5.12 -42.65 5.61
CA GLN A 66 -4.21 -42.86 4.48
C GLN A 66 -3.77 -41.55 3.77
N ALA A 67 -4.04 -40.37 4.34
CA ALA A 67 -3.58 -39.10 3.78
C ALA A 67 -2.25 -38.67 4.44
N GLY A 68 -1.12 -39.03 3.83
CA GLY A 68 0.20 -38.55 4.25
C GLY A 68 0.33 -37.03 4.08
N LEU A 69 1.02 -36.36 5.02
CA LEU A 69 1.41 -34.95 4.85
C LEU A 69 2.31 -34.82 3.61
N ASN A 70 2.04 -33.83 2.76
CA ASN A 70 2.74 -33.60 1.48
C ASN A 70 2.66 -34.78 0.48
N GLY A 71 1.58 -35.56 0.51
CA GLY A 71 1.28 -36.56 -0.52
C GLY A 71 2.20 -37.79 -0.53
N HIS A 72 3.12 -37.90 0.42
CA HIS A 72 3.97 -39.09 0.56
C HIS A 72 3.23 -40.17 1.34
N MET A 73 2.76 -41.19 0.61
CA MET A 73 2.26 -42.42 1.22
C MET A 73 3.37 -43.45 1.24
N TYR A 74 3.83 -43.84 2.44
CA TYR A 74 4.72 -44.98 2.58
C TYR A 74 3.99 -46.28 2.23
N LYS A 75 4.60 -47.15 1.43
CA LYS A 75 4.09 -48.47 1.10
C LYS A 75 4.95 -49.50 1.81
N MET A 76 4.37 -50.15 2.82
CA MET A 76 5.05 -51.20 3.58
C MET A 76 5.33 -52.41 2.65
N PRO A 77 6.52 -53.02 2.71
CA PRO A 77 6.79 -54.29 2.05
C PRO A 77 5.85 -55.39 2.54
N GLU A 78 5.45 -56.29 1.65
CA GLU A 78 4.62 -57.45 2.02
C GLU A 78 5.37 -58.40 2.95
N ILE A 79 4.70 -58.87 4.01
CA ILE A 79 5.25 -59.81 4.97
C ILE A 79 5.27 -61.21 4.31
N PRO A 80 6.42 -61.88 4.23
CA PRO A 80 6.50 -63.23 3.66
C PRO A 80 5.68 -64.22 4.49
N GLU A 81 4.90 -65.04 3.82
CA GLU A 81 4.21 -66.17 4.44
C GLU A 81 5.13 -67.40 4.62
N THR A 82 6.30 -67.39 3.97
CA THR A 82 7.27 -68.49 4.01
C THR A 82 8.71 -67.97 4.07
N PHE A 83 9.61 -68.76 4.67
CA PHE A 83 11.04 -68.45 4.82
C PHE A 83 11.89 -69.60 4.25
N PRO A 84 12.13 -69.62 2.93
CA PRO A 84 12.89 -70.68 2.26
C PRO A 84 14.28 -70.90 2.87
N GLU A 85 14.90 -69.84 3.40
CA GLU A 85 16.24 -69.85 4.00
C GLU A 85 16.32 -70.77 5.22
N LEU A 86 15.22 -70.93 5.96
CA LEU A 86 15.14 -71.84 7.10
C LEU A 86 15.07 -73.32 6.67
N SER A 87 14.55 -73.59 5.46
CA SER A 87 14.44 -74.96 4.94
C SER A 87 15.77 -75.56 4.51
N GLU A 88 16.78 -74.72 4.24
CA GLU A 88 18.14 -75.13 3.88
C GLU A 88 19.07 -75.34 5.10
N MET A 89 18.61 -75.02 6.32
CA MET A 89 19.39 -75.15 7.54
C MET A 89 19.27 -76.54 8.19
N SER A 90 20.33 -76.97 8.88
CA SER A 90 20.33 -78.23 9.64
C SER A 90 19.51 -78.14 10.93
N VAL A 91 19.04 -79.28 11.43
CA VAL A 91 18.24 -79.36 12.68
C VAL A 91 19.00 -78.81 13.89
N SER A 92 20.33 -78.97 13.94
CA SER A 92 21.16 -78.36 14.98
C SER A 92 21.19 -76.84 14.88
N GLN A 93 21.33 -76.27 13.68
CA GLN A 93 21.31 -74.82 13.47
C GLN A 93 19.96 -74.21 13.82
N LEU A 94 18.85 -74.87 13.44
CA LEU A 94 17.50 -74.45 13.79
C LEU A 94 17.26 -74.51 15.31
N LYS A 95 17.79 -75.54 15.98
CA LYS A 95 17.73 -75.67 17.43
C LYS A 95 18.54 -74.56 18.12
N ASP A 96 19.76 -74.34 17.69
CA ASP A 96 20.64 -73.28 18.21
C ASP A 96 19.99 -71.90 18.03
N MET A 97 19.38 -71.62 16.86
CA MET A 97 18.61 -70.41 16.61
C MET A 97 17.36 -70.27 17.48
N SER A 98 16.69 -71.38 17.81
CA SER A 98 15.53 -71.36 18.70
C SER A 98 15.90 -71.10 20.17
N GLU A 99 17.12 -71.49 20.57
CA GLU A 99 17.64 -71.34 21.93
C GLU A 99 18.43 -70.02 22.11
N GLN A 100 18.90 -69.40 21.02
CA GLN A 100 19.68 -68.15 21.01
C GLN A 100 18.98 -67.06 20.20
N GLU A 101 18.35 -66.12 20.91
CA GLU A 101 17.61 -64.99 20.32
C GLU A 101 18.49 -64.11 19.42
N ASP A 102 19.77 -63.95 19.75
CA ASP A 102 20.72 -63.15 18.97
C ASP A 102 20.92 -63.69 17.54
N VAL A 103 20.99 -65.02 17.38
CA VAL A 103 21.17 -65.67 16.07
C VAL A 103 19.91 -65.56 15.23
N LEU A 104 18.74 -65.64 15.87
CA LEU A 104 17.45 -65.39 15.22
C LEU A 104 17.34 -63.93 14.74
N LEU A 105 17.79 -62.98 15.56
CA LEU A 105 17.77 -61.56 15.25
C LEU A 105 18.71 -61.22 14.09
N GLU A 106 19.87 -61.88 13.99
CA GLU A 106 20.81 -61.73 12.88
C GLU A 106 20.18 -62.15 11.53
N LEU A 107 19.43 -63.25 11.51
CA LEU A 107 18.66 -63.66 10.33
C LEU A 107 17.54 -62.65 10.02
N PHE A 108 16.84 -62.17 11.04
CA PHE A 108 15.75 -61.21 10.88
C PHE A 108 16.23 -59.89 10.23
N VAL A 109 17.38 -59.38 10.67
CA VAL A 109 18.05 -58.19 10.07
C VAL A 109 18.45 -58.45 8.61
N CYS A 110 18.72 -59.70 8.24
CA CYS A 110 19.07 -60.07 6.89
C CYS A 110 17.88 -60.15 5.92
N LEU A 111 16.64 -60.21 6.42
CA LEU A 111 15.44 -60.34 5.61
C LEU A 111 15.29 -59.19 4.61
N PRO A 112 14.88 -59.48 3.34
CA PRO A 112 14.71 -58.45 2.32
C PRO A 112 13.75 -57.33 2.73
N GLN A 113 12.68 -57.67 3.47
CA GLN A 113 11.67 -56.70 3.89
C GLN A 113 12.23 -55.71 4.90
N LEU A 114 12.99 -56.17 5.88
CA LEU A 114 13.58 -55.29 6.89
C LEU A 114 14.69 -54.43 6.30
N LYS A 115 15.48 -54.96 5.36
CA LYS A 115 16.45 -54.18 4.58
C LYS A 115 15.75 -53.09 3.76
N GLN A 116 14.63 -53.42 3.11
CA GLN A 116 13.84 -52.46 2.36
C GLN A 116 13.30 -51.34 3.27
N VAL A 117 12.64 -51.68 4.39
CA VAL A 117 12.16 -50.69 5.37
C VAL A 117 13.29 -49.79 5.88
N THR A 118 14.47 -50.37 6.15
CA THR A 118 15.63 -49.62 6.62
C THR A 118 16.12 -48.64 5.56
N THR A 119 16.19 -49.09 4.30
CA THR A 119 16.57 -48.25 3.14
C THR A 119 15.57 -47.13 2.94
N ASP A 120 14.27 -47.44 2.92
CA ASP A 120 13.19 -46.47 2.74
C ASP A 120 13.24 -45.39 3.85
N LYS A 121 13.52 -45.80 5.10
CA LYS A 121 13.69 -44.89 6.23
C LYS A 121 14.86 -43.93 6.00
N GLU A 122 16.00 -44.43 5.55
CA GLU A 122 17.18 -43.60 5.27
C GLU A 122 16.94 -42.63 4.11
N GLU A 123 16.31 -43.09 3.03
CA GLU A 123 15.91 -42.23 1.91
C GLU A 123 14.94 -41.12 2.36
N LEU A 124 13.93 -41.47 3.16
CA LEU A 124 12.98 -40.50 3.69
C LEU A 124 13.66 -39.47 4.60
N VAL A 125 14.56 -39.92 5.49
CA VAL A 125 15.33 -39.01 6.36
C VAL A 125 16.18 -38.05 5.52
N ASN A 126 16.88 -38.57 4.51
CA ASN A 126 17.70 -37.74 3.60
C ASN A 126 16.82 -36.72 2.86
N SER A 127 15.65 -37.15 2.35
CA SER A 127 14.69 -36.26 1.68
C SER A 127 14.18 -35.14 2.59
N ILE A 128 13.83 -35.46 3.85
CA ILE A 128 13.40 -34.47 4.85
C ILE A 128 14.52 -33.47 5.13
N VAL A 129 15.76 -33.96 5.33
CA VAL A 129 16.92 -33.10 5.59
C VAL A 129 17.20 -32.18 4.41
N ASP A 130 17.14 -32.68 3.18
CA ASP A 130 17.36 -31.87 1.98
C ASP A 130 16.27 -30.83 1.78
N MET A 131 15.01 -31.18 2.07
CA MET A 131 13.90 -30.22 2.04
C MET A 131 14.10 -29.14 3.11
N ALA A 132 14.48 -29.51 4.34
CA ALA A 132 14.76 -28.55 5.40
C ALA A 132 15.91 -27.59 5.04
N LYS A 133 16.99 -28.12 4.44
CA LYS A 133 18.11 -27.29 3.95
C LYS A 133 17.65 -26.32 2.85
N LYS A 134 16.85 -26.78 1.89
CA LYS A 134 16.30 -25.91 0.83
C LYS A 134 15.42 -24.80 1.42
N ASN A 135 14.56 -25.14 2.38
CA ASN A 135 13.72 -24.14 3.06
C ASN A 135 14.57 -23.08 3.77
N LEU A 136 15.60 -23.50 4.51
CA LEU A 136 16.52 -22.59 5.20
C LEU A 136 17.31 -21.69 4.22
N GLN A 137 17.65 -22.20 3.03
CA GLN A 137 18.32 -21.41 1.98
C GLN A 137 17.38 -20.39 1.31
N LEU A 138 16.07 -20.67 1.26
CA LEU A 138 15.08 -19.78 0.66
C LEU A 138 14.64 -18.67 1.61
N GLU A 139 14.67 -18.92 2.92
CA GLU A 139 14.30 -17.96 3.97
C GLU A 139 14.93 -16.57 3.78
N PRO A 140 16.26 -16.38 3.65
CA PRO A 140 16.85 -15.06 3.49
C PRO A 140 16.44 -14.35 2.20
N GLN A 141 16.17 -15.10 1.13
CA GLN A 141 15.72 -14.53 -0.15
C GLN A 141 14.28 -14.03 -0.06
N LEU A 142 13.41 -14.81 0.60
CA LEU A 142 12.02 -14.43 0.84
C LEU A 142 11.93 -13.23 1.76
N GLU A 143 12.71 -13.21 2.84
CA GLU A 143 12.76 -12.09 3.76
C GLU A 143 13.33 -10.84 3.08
N GLY A 144 14.38 -10.96 2.26
CA GLY A 144 14.92 -9.85 1.47
C GLY A 144 13.87 -9.23 0.54
N ARG A 145 13.12 -10.05 -0.20
CA ARG A 145 12.04 -9.57 -1.08
C ARG A 145 10.88 -8.95 -0.30
N ARG A 146 10.54 -9.50 0.87
CA ARG A 146 9.54 -8.94 1.78
C ARG A 146 9.96 -7.54 2.25
N GLN A 147 11.20 -7.37 2.70
CA GLN A 147 11.73 -6.08 3.13
C GLN A 147 11.73 -5.05 1.98
N GLU A 148 12.14 -5.45 0.77
CA GLU A 148 12.09 -4.59 -0.41
C GLU A 148 10.65 -4.14 -0.74
N MET A 149 9.68 -5.06 -0.65
CA MET A 149 8.27 -4.74 -0.85
C MET A 149 7.76 -3.73 0.19
N LEU A 150 8.06 -3.94 1.47
CA LEU A 150 7.67 -3.02 2.55
C LEU A 150 8.27 -1.63 2.32
N PHE A 151 9.55 -1.56 1.96
CA PHE A 151 10.23 -0.30 1.66
C PHE A 151 9.60 0.44 0.47
N LYS A 152 9.30 -0.26 -0.64
CA LYS A 152 8.61 0.35 -1.80
C LYS A 152 7.20 0.81 -1.45
N TYR A 153 6.49 0.05 -0.62
CA TYR A 153 5.15 0.41 -0.16
C TYR A 153 5.17 1.68 0.70
N GLU A 154 6.15 1.81 1.60
CA GLU A 154 6.33 3.02 2.41
C GLU A 154 6.63 4.23 1.52
N GLN A 155 7.56 4.11 0.56
CA GLN A 155 7.85 5.19 -0.39
C GLN A 155 6.62 5.59 -1.21
N LEU A 156 5.85 4.62 -1.70
CA LEU A 156 4.60 4.88 -2.42
C LEU A 156 3.61 5.67 -1.55
N THR A 157 3.46 5.27 -0.29
CA THR A 157 2.56 5.92 0.67
C THR A 157 2.99 7.37 0.94
N GLN A 158 4.28 7.61 1.15
CA GLN A 158 4.82 8.96 1.33
C GLN A 158 4.64 9.82 0.07
N ASN A 159 4.95 9.28 -1.11
CA ASN A 159 4.79 9.98 -2.38
C ASN A 159 3.33 10.33 -2.68
N LYS A 160 2.40 9.40 -2.39
CA LYS A 160 0.96 9.63 -2.53
C LYS A 160 0.48 10.77 -1.63
N SER A 161 0.86 10.74 -0.34
CA SER A 161 0.52 11.81 0.61
C SER A 161 1.07 13.17 0.17
N ALA A 162 2.33 13.21 -0.27
CA ALA A 162 2.96 14.42 -0.78
C ALA A 162 2.27 14.95 -2.05
N PHE A 163 1.86 14.05 -2.95
CA PHE A 163 1.11 14.40 -4.15
C PHE A 163 -0.27 14.97 -3.81
N GLU A 164 -1.03 14.30 -2.94
CA GLU A 164 -2.37 14.75 -2.51
C GLU A 164 -2.29 16.13 -1.84
N THR A 165 -1.29 16.35 -0.98
CA THR A 165 -1.06 17.66 -0.36
C THR A 165 -0.78 18.75 -1.40
N LYS A 166 0.09 18.47 -2.39
CA LYS A 166 0.40 19.43 -3.46
C LYS A 166 -0.79 19.69 -4.35
N MET A 167 -1.57 18.67 -4.67
CA MET A 167 -2.78 18.75 -5.47
C MET A 167 -3.85 19.60 -4.76
N GLN A 168 -4.07 19.38 -3.45
CA GLN A 168 -4.99 20.20 -2.66
C GLN A 168 -4.54 21.67 -2.64
N ARG A 169 -3.26 21.92 -2.36
CA ARG A 169 -2.71 23.29 -2.38
C ARG A 169 -2.86 23.96 -3.73
N GLN A 170 -2.65 23.22 -4.82
CA GLN A 170 -2.86 23.73 -6.18
C GLN A 170 -4.33 24.10 -6.40
N HIS A 171 -5.26 23.24 -5.97
CA HIS A 171 -6.69 23.49 -6.06
C HIS A 171 -7.07 24.77 -5.30
N ASP A 172 -6.65 24.89 -4.04
CA ASP A 172 -6.95 26.06 -3.20
C ASP A 172 -6.41 27.37 -3.80
N ILE A 173 -5.20 27.34 -4.36
CA ILE A 173 -4.62 28.49 -5.06
C ILE A 173 -5.40 28.78 -6.35
N SER A 174 -5.77 27.75 -7.11
CA SER A 174 -6.54 27.91 -8.35
C SER A 174 -7.91 28.53 -8.09
N GLU A 175 -8.61 28.09 -7.04
CA GLU A 175 -9.91 28.64 -6.66
C GLU A 175 -9.78 30.07 -6.14
N SER A 176 -8.86 30.30 -5.20
CA SER A 176 -8.66 31.63 -4.60
C SER A 176 -8.14 32.65 -5.61
N CYS A 177 -7.29 32.25 -6.56
CA CYS A 177 -6.79 33.10 -7.65
C CYS A 177 -7.61 32.99 -8.94
N SER A 178 -8.79 32.35 -8.90
CA SER A 178 -9.68 32.33 -10.06
C SER A 178 -10.10 33.75 -10.43
N LEU A 179 -10.33 33.98 -11.72
CA LEU A 179 -10.68 35.31 -12.22
C LEU A 179 -11.97 35.84 -11.57
N SER A 180 -12.95 34.97 -11.34
CA SER A 180 -14.18 35.29 -10.63
C SER A 180 -13.95 35.66 -9.16
N ALA A 181 -13.11 34.90 -8.43
CA ALA A 181 -12.77 35.20 -7.04
C ALA A 181 -11.99 36.52 -6.91
N LEU A 182 -11.03 36.77 -7.82
CA LEU A 182 -10.29 38.03 -7.89
C LEU A 182 -11.22 39.22 -8.19
N GLN A 183 -12.15 39.05 -9.13
CA GLN A 183 -13.13 40.07 -9.47
C GLN A 183 -14.05 40.39 -8.29
N ALA A 184 -14.59 39.36 -7.62
CA ALA A 184 -15.42 39.54 -6.44
C ALA A 184 -14.68 40.30 -5.33
N ARG A 185 -13.41 39.95 -5.06
CA ARG A 185 -12.57 40.68 -4.09
C ARG A 185 -12.32 42.13 -4.50
N LEU A 186 -12.05 42.39 -5.77
CA LEU A 186 -11.89 43.76 -6.27
C LEU A 186 -13.16 44.58 -6.10
N LYS A 187 -14.33 43.99 -6.37
CA LYS A 187 -15.63 44.65 -6.20
C LYS A 187 -15.90 45.02 -4.75
N VAL A 188 -15.68 44.09 -3.81
CA VAL A 188 -15.80 44.36 -2.37
C VAL A 188 -14.82 45.43 -1.92
N ALA A 189 -13.54 45.35 -2.34
CA ALA A 189 -12.53 46.33 -1.96
C ALA A 189 -12.76 47.73 -2.57
N ALA A 190 -13.45 47.82 -3.72
CA ALA A 190 -13.85 49.08 -4.32
C ALA A 190 -15.01 49.71 -3.53
N HIS A 191 -16.01 48.92 -3.16
CA HIS A 191 -17.13 49.37 -2.31
C HIS A 191 -16.64 49.85 -0.94
N GLN A 192 -15.77 49.08 -0.30
CA GLN A 192 -15.18 49.45 0.99
C GLN A 192 -14.44 50.80 0.92
N ALA A 193 -13.67 51.04 -0.15
CA ALA A 193 -12.98 52.33 -0.35
C ALA A 193 -13.96 53.49 -0.63
N GLU A 194 -15.13 53.21 -1.20
CA GLU A 194 -16.20 54.20 -1.36
C GLU A 194 -16.83 54.55 -0.02
N GLU A 195 -17.26 53.56 0.76
CA GLU A 195 -17.81 53.76 2.11
C GLU A 195 -16.83 54.50 3.01
N GLU A 196 -15.55 54.12 3.00
CA GLU A 196 -14.51 54.82 3.75
C GLU A 196 -14.36 56.28 3.29
N SER A 197 -14.58 56.59 2.02
CA SER A 197 -14.52 57.96 1.50
C SER A 197 -15.76 58.78 1.91
N GLU A 198 -16.92 58.13 2.00
CA GLU A 198 -18.16 58.72 2.51
C GLU A 198 -18.02 59.03 4.01
N GLU A 199 -17.49 58.11 4.80
CA GLU A 199 -17.19 58.33 6.23
C GLU A 199 -16.21 59.51 6.42
N THR A 200 -15.17 59.62 5.59
CA THR A 200 -14.25 60.77 5.63
C THR A 200 -14.99 62.09 5.31
N ALA A 201 -15.94 62.08 4.37
CA ALA A 201 -16.74 63.26 4.03
C ALA A 201 -17.71 63.63 5.17
N GLU A 202 -18.37 62.66 5.77
CA GLU A 202 -19.25 62.85 6.93
C GLU A 202 -18.48 63.43 8.12
N SER A 203 -17.31 62.88 8.45
CA SER A 203 -16.42 63.37 9.51
C SER A 203 -16.05 64.85 9.32
N PHE A 204 -15.77 65.26 8.08
CA PHE A 204 -15.49 66.66 7.75
C PHE A 204 -16.73 67.55 7.91
N LEU A 205 -17.90 67.11 7.46
CA LEU A 205 -19.17 67.86 7.60
C LEU A 205 -19.59 68.04 9.07
N GLU A 206 -19.24 67.08 9.93
CA GLU A 206 -19.44 67.14 11.37
C GLU A 206 -18.38 68.00 12.09
N GLY A 207 -17.38 68.51 11.37
CA GLY A 207 -16.31 69.35 11.92
C GLY A 207 -15.25 68.58 12.73
N LYS A 208 -15.16 67.25 12.58
CA LYS A 208 -14.20 66.39 13.28
C LYS A 208 -12.80 66.37 12.65
N THR A 209 -12.67 66.86 11.42
CA THR A 209 -11.44 66.86 10.63
C THR A 209 -11.27 68.24 9.99
N ASP A 210 -10.04 68.75 9.91
CA ASP A 210 -9.76 69.99 9.20
C ASP A 210 -9.72 69.80 7.67
N ILE A 211 -9.64 70.90 6.93
CA ILE A 211 -9.74 70.89 5.48
C ILE A 211 -8.54 70.23 4.79
N ASP A 212 -7.33 70.36 5.35
CA ASP A 212 -6.12 69.84 4.73
C ASP A 212 -6.08 68.31 4.89
N ASP A 213 -6.39 67.82 6.09
CA ASP A 213 -6.50 66.39 6.40
C ASP A 213 -7.67 65.72 5.64
N PHE A 214 -8.81 66.41 5.53
CA PHE A 214 -9.93 65.95 4.71
C PHE A 214 -9.53 65.78 3.25
N LEU A 215 -8.94 66.82 2.64
CA LEU A 215 -8.54 66.78 1.23
C LEU A 215 -7.55 65.66 0.95
N ALA A 216 -6.56 65.47 1.81
CA ALA A 216 -5.57 64.40 1.65
C ALA A 216 -6.23 63.02 1.67
N ASN A 217 -6.98 62.70 2.74
CA ASN A 217 -7.56 61.37 2.95
C ASN A 217 -8.71 61.06 1.96
N PHE A 218 -9.55 62.05 1.67
CA PHE A 218 -10.65 61.89 0.73
C PHE A 218 -10.14 61.66 -0.70
N MET A 219 -9.13 62.44 -1.13
CA MET A 219 -8.52 62.24 -2.45
C MET A 219 -7.82 60.89 -2.56
N GLU A 220 -7.12 60.44 -1.51
CA GLU A 220 -6.51 59.11 -1.47
C GLU A 220 -7.57 58.02 -1.64
N LYS A 221 -8.60 58.00 -0.80
CA LYS A 221 -9.67 56.98 -0.81
C LYS A 221 -10.47 56.99 -2.11
N ARG A 222 -10.84 58.16 -2.64
CA ARG A 222 -11.55 58.26 -3.92
C ARG A 222 -10.68 57.79 -5.10
N THR A 223 -9.40 58.16 -5.11
CA THR A 223 -8.46 57.68 -6.14
C THR A 223 -8.33 56.15 -6.08
N LEU A 224 -8.23 55.58 -4.88
CA LEU A 224 -8.17 54.14 -4.67
C LEU A 224 -9.45 53.43 -5.12
N CYS A 225 -10.63 53.95 -4.76
CA CYS A 225 -11.94 53.46 -5.19
C CYS A 225 -12.03 53.42 -6.73
N HIS A 226 -11.77 54.55 -7.39
CA HIS A 226 -11.82 54.64 -8.85
C HIS A 226 -10.79 53.72 -9.53
N SER A 227 -9.57 53.61 -8.99
CA SER A 227 -8.55 52.69 -9.48
C SER A 227 -9.00 51.22 -9.40
N ARG A 228 -9.61 50.82 -8.27
CA ARG A 228 -10.13 49.47 -8.07
C ARG A 228 -11.30 49.15 -9.00
N ARG A 229 -12.25 50.09 -9.20
CA ARG A 229 -13.35 49.93 -10.18
C ARG A 229 -12.83 49.77 -11.60
N ALA A 230 -11.92 50.65 -12.03
CA ALA A 230 -11.35 50.57 -13.37
C ALA A 230 -10.63 49.22 -13.62
N LYS A 231 -9.92 48.70 -12.61
CA LYS A 231 -9.27 47.38 -12.67
C LYS A 231 -10.30 46.23 -12.71
N GLU A 232 -11.38 46.32 -11.95
CA GLU A 232 -12.48 45.35 -11.95
C GLU A 232 -13.18 45.29 -13.31
N GLU A 233 -13.53 46.44 -13.89
CA GLU A 233 -14.12 46.52 -15.24
C GLU A 233 -13.18 45.96 -16.32
N LYS A 234 -11.88 46.26 -16.22
CA LYS A 234 -10.87 45.73 -17.14
C LYS A 234 -10.70 44.22 -17.02
N LEU A 235 -10.77 43.69 -15.80
CA LEU A 235 -10.76 42.25 -15.56
C LEU A 235 -12.02 41.59 -16.14
N GLN A 236 -13.21 42.17 -15.91
CA GLN A 236 -14.47 41.70 -16.48
C GLN A 236 -14.46 41.69 -18.01
N GLN A 237 -13.91 42.73 -18.64
CA GLN A 237 -13.73 42.79 -20.10
C GLN A 237 -12.83 41.65 -20.59
N SER A 238 -11.70 41.41 -19.91
CA SER A 238 -10.77 40.32 -20.23
C SER A 238 -11.43 38.94 -20.10
N ILE A 239 -12.22 38.70 -19.04
CA ILE A 239 -12.98 37.46 -18.85
C ILE A 239 -13.96 37.23 -20.02
N ASN A 240 -14.67 38.28 -20.44
CA ASN A 240 -15.66 38.18 -21.52
C ASN A 240 -15.03 38.00 -22.90
N THR A 241 -13.83 38.55 -23.13
CA THR A 241 -13.10 38.42 -24.41
C THR A 241 -12.29 37.13 -24.52
N HIS A 242 -11.69 36.65 -23.42
CA HIS A 242 -10.95 35.39 -23.39
C HIS A 242 -11.80 34.18 -22.96
N GLY A 243 -13.08 34.36 -22.62
CA GLY A 243 -14.02 33.28 -22.30
C GLY A 243 -14.43 32.41 -23.50
N GLN A 244 -14.02 32.74 -24.73
CA GLN A 244 -14.16 31.90 -25.91
C GLN A 244 -12.83 31.23 -26.27
N PHE A 245 -12.39 30.24 -25.49
CA PHE A 245 -11.52 29.19 -26.04
C PHE A 245 -12.40 27.98 -26.36
N PRO A 246 -12.29 27.38 -27.55
CA PRO A 246 -13.12 26.25 -27.93
C PRO A 246 -12.83 25.08 -27.00
N SER A 247 -13.88 24.56 -26.37
CA SER A 247 -13.89 23.23 -25.78
C SER A 247 -13.57 22.23 -26.89
N SER A 248 -12.30 21.87 -27.02
CA SER A 248 -11.84 20.85 -27.95
C SER A 248 -12.35 19.51 -27.44
N HIS A 249 -13.37 18.99 -28.14
CA HIS A 249 -13.75 17.58 -28.15
C HIS A 249 -12.61 16.69 -28.65
#